data_AF-A0A2A5DLD7-F1
#
_entry.id   AF-A0A2A5DLD7-F1
#
_cell.length_a   1.000
_cell.length_b   1.000
_cell.length_c   1.000
_cell.angle_alpha   90.00
_cell.angle_beta   90.00
_cell.angle_gamma   90.00
#
_symmetry.space_group_name_H-M   'P 1'
#
loop_
_entity.id
_entity.type
_entity.pdbx_description
1 polymer ?
#
loop_
_entity_poly.entity_id
_entity_poly.type
_entity_poly.pdbx_seq_one_letter_code
_entity_poly.pdbx_strand_id
1 'polypeptide(L)'
;MNNQQYKPHPLNSKGDFIVVDGGCISCNAPVTEAPGLMCFDSEGQCYFKKQPSNEKELQDAVTAINISCCGAVMYVGNDKQILLDTESATPFEMEFEEEDLNVNKVELDEETLSLKILPKLISFKGVTLGAASQEQLLTSKRNCIIRSLVFVIMISNCVHLILKGDTSVFFYYSSYIGVFILMLLLIVQITMFTCIKKRLHNWES
;
A
#
# COMPACT_ATOMS: atom_id res chain seq x y z
N MET A 1 -16.36 -19.07 9.41
CA MET A 1 -16.61 -17.65 9.74
C MET A 1 -16.41 -17.49 11.23
N ASN A 2 -15.33 -16.81 11.64
CA ASN A 2 -14.98 -16.64 13.05
C ASN A 2 -16.06 -15.83 13.74
N ASN A 3 -16.62 -16.40 14.81
CA ASN A 3 -17.64 -15.82 15.67
C ASN A 3 -17.03 -14.71 16.55
N GLN A 4 -16.46 -13.67 15.92
CA GLN A 4 -16.00 -12.50 16.64
C GLN A 4 -17.24 -11.69 16.99
N GLN A 5 -17.64 -11.78 18.26
CA GLN A 5 -18.83 -11.13 18.78
C GLN A 5 -18.60 -9.60 18.79
N TYR A 6 -18.91 -8.95 17.68
CA TYR A 6 -18.82 -7.50 17.57
C TYR A 6 -19.78 -6.86 18.57
N LYS A 7 -19.29 -5.91 19.37
CA LYS A 7 -20.12 -5.11 20.28
C LYS A 7 -20.75 -3.97 19.47
N PRO A 8 -22.08 -3.91 19.30
CA PRO A 8 -22.72 -2.81 18.58
C PRO A 8 -22.64 -1.52 19.39
N HIS A 9 -22.55 -0.39 18.67
CA HIS A 9 -22.68 0.95 19.26
C HIS A 9 -23.99 1.05 20.07
N PRO A 10 -23.98 1.64 21.29
CA PRO A 10 -25.13 1.66 22.19
C PRO A 10 -26.39 2.32 21.60
N LEU A 11 -26.23 3.27 20.69
CA LEU A 11 -27.33 3.98 20.02
C LEU A 11 -27.82 3.31 18.72
N ASN A 12 -27.23 2.19 18.30
CA ASN A 12 -27.76 1.46 17.15
C ASN A 12 -29.19 1.01 17.42
N SER A 13 -30.06 1.23 16.44
CA SER A 13 -31.34 0.58 16.33
C SER A 13 -31.15 -0.94 16.32
N LYS A 14 -32.05 -1.68 16.98
CA LYS A 14 -31.98 -3.14 17.04
C LYS A 14 -32.16 -3.74 15.64
N GLY A 15 -31.20 -4.53 15.20
CA GLY A 15 -31.23 -5.26 13.94
C GLY A 15 -29.85 -5.74 13.51
N ASP A 16 -29.77 -6.14 12.24
CA ASP A 16 -28.59 -6.80 11.68
C ASP A 16 -27.57 -5.80 11.10
N PHE A 17 -27.98 -4.57 10.80
CA PHE A 17 -27.07 -3.50 10.39
C PHE A 17 -26.55 -2.77 11.62
N ILE A 18 -25.24 -2.84 11.84
CA ILE A 18 -24.59 -2.28 13.03
C ILE A 18 -23.41 -1.40 12.66
N VAL A 19 -23.12 -0.45 13.54
CA VAL A 19 -21.78 0.13 13.68
C VAL A 19 -21.13 -0.45 14.92
N VAL A 20 -19.87 -0.91 14.82
CA VAL A 20 -19.11 -1.42 15.96
C VAL A 20 -18.78 -0.29 16.94
N ASP A 21 -19.02 -0.53 18.23
CA ASP A 21 -18.70 0.40 19.31
C ASP A 21 -17.21 0.75 19.31
N GLY A 22 -16.89 2.05 19.22
CA GLY A 22 -15.50 2.53 19.14
C GLY A 22 -14.76 2.26 17.82
N GLY A 23 -15.43 1.68 16.80
CA GLY A 23 -14.80 1.42 15.50
C GLY A 23 -14.79 2.64 14.56
N CYS A 24 -15.67 3.61 14.78
CA CYS A 24 -15.84 4.76 13.89
C CYS A 24 -14.67 5.75 14.01
N ILE A 25 -14.15 6.22 12.87
CA ILE A 25 -13.13 7.28 12.77
C ILE A 25 -13.71 8.65 12.35
N SER A 26 -15.03 8.82 12.41
CA SER A 26 -15.74 10.06 12.08
C SER A 26 -15.50 10.61 10.66
N CYS A 27 -15.35 9.72 9.66
CA CYS A 27 -15.07 10.11 8.27
C CYS A 27 -16.26 10.74 7.51
N ASN A 28 -17.47 10.68 8.07
CA ASN A 28 -18.72 11.18 7.46
C ASN A 28 -19.18 10.48 6.16
N ALA A 29 -18.42 9.55 5.58
CA ALA A 29 -18.82 8.86 4.36
C ALA A 29 -20.13 8.05 4.53
N PRO A 30 -20.28 7.13 5.51
CA PRO A 30 -21.51 6.33 5.65
C PRO A 30 -22.77 7.16 5.94
N VAL A 31 -22.63 8.23 6.72
CA VAL A 31 -23.74 9.13 7.07
C VAL A 31 -24.19 9.97 5.88
N THR A 32 -23.26 10.33 4.99
CA THR A 32 -23.57 11.07 3.76
C THR A 32 -24.33 10.20 2.76
N GLU A 33 -24.00 8.91 2.68
CA GLU A 33 -24.67 7.97 1.76
C GLU A 33 -26.05 7.55 2.26
N ALA A 34 -26.18 7.26 3.55
CA ALA A 34 -27.42 6.80 4.16
C ALA A 34 -27.95 7.75 5.25
N PRO A 35 -28.22 9.05 4.96
CA PRO A 35 -28.62 10.04 5.96
C PRO A 35 -29.98 9.73 6.58
N GLY A 36 -30.81 8.92 5.91
CA GLY A 36 -32.08 8.42 6.45
C GLY A 36 -31.92 7.33 7.52
N LEU A 37 -30.81 6.59 7.50
CA LEU A 37 -30.58 5.40 8.34
C LEU A 37 -29.53 5.64 9.41
N MET A 38 -28.56 6.51 9.14
CA MET A 38 -27.42 6.76 10.01
C MET A 38 -27.43 8.18 10.58
N CYS A 39 -26.68 8.37 11.67
CA CYS A 39 -26.46 9.65 12.34
C CYS A 39 -25.13 9.61 13.11
N PHE A 40 -24.69 10.77 13.59
CA PHE A 40 -23.64 10.86 14.60
C PHE A 40 -24.23 11.03 16.00
N ASP A 41 -23.53 10.49 16.99
CA ASP A 41 -23.79 10.75 18.39
C ASP A 41 -23.08 12.04 18.87
N SER A 42 -23.10 12.29 20.17
CA SER A 42 -22.44 13.46 20.76
C SER A 42 -20.91 13.39 20.75
N GLU A 43 -20.32 12.21 20.58
CA GLU A 43 -18.87 11.98 20.54
C GLU A 43 -18.33 11.93 19.10
N GLY A 44 -19.21 12.01 18.09
CA GLY A 44 -18.85 11.95 16.69
C GLY A 44 -18.75 10.53 16.14
N GLN A 45 -19.22 9.51 16.86
CA GLN A 45 -19.34 8.14 16.36
C GLN A 45 -20.62 7.98 15.54
N CYS A 46 -20.50 7.38 14.35
CA CYS A 46 -21.67 7.08 13.54
C CYS A 46 -22.42 5.86 14.12
N TYR A 47 -23.74 5.85 13.95
CA TYR A 47 -24.60 4.73 14.34
C TYR A 47 -25.82 4.65 13.43
N PHE A 48 -26.47 3.48 13.38
CA PHE A 48 -27.75 3.27 12.69
C PHE A 48 -28.91 3.74 13.57
N LYS A 49 -29.46 4.93 13.34
CA LYS A 49 -30.68 5.40 14.03
C LYS A 49 -31.94 4.61 13.63
N LYS A 50 -31.92 3.96 12.47
CA LYS A 50 -33.03 3.16 11.93
C LYS A 50 -32.46 2.00 11.10
N GLN A 51 -33.09 0.83 11.20
CA GLN A 51 -32.84 -0.29 10.28
C GLN A 51 -33.55 -0.07 8.93
N PRO A 52 -33.00 -0.55 7.82
CA PRO A 52 -33.67 -0.48 6.53
C PRO A 52 -34.98 -1.26 6.56
N SER A 53 -36.04 -0.67 5.99
CA SER A 53 -37.41 -1.23 5.97
C SER A 53 -37.97 -1.45 4.57
N ASN A 54 -37.23 -1.02 3.54
CA ASN A 54 -37.59 -1.18 2.14
C ASN A 54 -36.33 -1.36 1.29
N GLU A 55 -36.50 -1.77 0.03
CA GLU A 55 -35.38 -2.07 -0.88
C GLU A 55 -34.44 -0.88 -1.09
N LYS A 56 -34.98 0.34 -1.19
CA LYS A 56 -34.13 1.53 -1.36
C LYS A 56 -33.26 1.75 -0.13
N GLU A 57 -33.84 1.67 1.07
CA GLU A 57 -33.09 1.79 2.32
C GLU A 57 -32.08 0.66 2.48
N LEU A 58 -32.40 -0.56 2.02
CA LEU A 58 -31.47 -1.68 2.05
C LEU A 58 -30.23 -1.37 1.19
N GLN A 59 -30.42 -0.88 -0.03
CA GLN A 59 -29.33 -0.48 -0.91
C GLN A 59 -28.50 0.68 -0.34
N ASP A 60 -29.15 1.69 0.26
CA ASP A 60 -28.46 2.78 0.95
C ASP A 60 -27.58 2.22 2.10
N ALA A 61 -28.07 1.24 2.87
CA ALA A 61 -27.32 0.61 3.97
C ALA A 61 -26.13 -0.24 3.49
N VAL A 62 -26.31 -1.03 2.43
CA VAL A 62 -25.24 -1.81 1.80
C VAL A 62 -24.15 -0.88 1.25
N THR A 63 -24.55 0.20 0.58
CA THR A 63 -23.59 1.19 0.07
C THR A 63 -22.82 1.85 1.21
N ALA A 64 -23.50 2.20 2.32
CA ALA A 64 -22.85 2.77 3.51
C ALA A 64 -21.81 1.82 4.15
N ILE A 65 -22.04 0.49 4.11
CA ILE A 65 -21.05 -0.52 4.51
C ILE A 65 -19.85 -0.47 3.56
N ASN A 66 -20.08 -0.51 2.25
CA ASN A 66 -19.04 -0.61 1.22
C ASN A 66 -18.12 0.63 1.15
N ILE A 67 -18.62 1.81 1.51
CA ILE A 67 -17.81 3.04 1.56
C ILE A 67 -17.19 3.33 2.94
N SER A 68 -17.41 2.46 3.93
CA SER A 68 -16.91 2.66 5.28
C SER A 68 -15.39 2.62 5.32
N CYS A 69 -14.76 3.75 5.65
CA CYS A 69 -13.30 3.90 5.60
C CYS A 69 -12.50 2.97 6.51
N CYS A 70 -13.14 2.39 7.53
CA CYS A 70 -12.49 1.59 8.57
C CYS A 70 -13.19 0.26 8.84
N GLY A 71 -14.16 -0.13 8.01
CA GLY A 71 -14.93 -1.38 8.20
C GLY A 71 -15.81 -1.38 9.47
N ALA A 72 -16.03 -0.23 10.10
CA ALA A 72 -16.82 -0.15 11.34
C ALA A 72 -18.33 -0.36 11.13
N VAL A 73 -18.82 -0.19 9.89
CA VAL A 73 -20.23 -0.33 9.51
C VAL A 73 -20.36 -1.71 8.87
N MET A 74 -21.23 -2.56 9.41
CA MET A 74 -21.27 -3.97 9.03
C MET A 74 -22.70 -4.51 9.03
N TYR A 75 -22.89 -5.60 8.30
CA TYR A 75 -24.05 -6.47 8.41
C TYR A 75 -23.67 -7.73 9.21
N VAL A 76 -24.38 -8.02 10.29
CA VAL A 76 -24.16 -9.20 11.16
C VAL A 76 -25.31 -10.20 11.10
N GLY A 77 -26.23 -10.03 10.15
CA GLY A 77 -27.33 -10.97 9.92
C GLY A 77 -26.90 -12.19 9.12
N ASN A 78 -27.89 -12.99 8.73
CA ASN A 78 -27.67 -14.28 8.04
C ASN A 78 -28.17 -14.28 6.58
N ASP A 79 -28.64 -13.15 6.06
CA ASP A 79 -29.07 -13.07 4.67
C ASP A 79 -27.87 -13.18 3.74
N LYS A 80 -27.84 -14.26 2.94
CA LYS A 80 -26.74 -14.55 2.02
C LYS A 80 -26.60 -13.49 0.94
N GLN A 81 -27.69 -12.89 0.48
CA GLN A 81 -27.61 -11.89 -0.58
C GLN A 81 -26.91 -10.63 -0.06
N ILE A 82 -27.29 -10.17 1.13
CA ILE A 82 -26.67 -9.00 1.76
C ILE A 82 -25.20 -9.27 2.09
N LEU A 83 -24.87 -10.47 2.55
CA LEU A 83 -23.49 -10.89 2.77
C LEU A 83 -22.67 -10.83 1.47
N LEU A 84 -23.20 -11.33 0.35
CA LEU A 84 -22.52 -11.23 -0.95
C LEU A 84 -22.38 -9.78 -1.42
N ASP A 85 -23.42 -8.95 -1.26
CA ASP A 85 -23.40 -7.55 -1.68
C ASP A 85 -22.40 -6.71 -0.88
N THR A 86 -22.13 -7.09 0.38
CA THR A 86 -21.16 -6.43 1.27
C THR A 86 -19.75 -7.03 1.23
N GLU A 87 -19.61 -8.33 0.97
CA GLU A 87 -18.32 -8.99 0.70
C GLU A 87 -17.74 -8.60 -0.65
N SER A 88 -18.57 -8.19 -1.63
CA SER A 88 -18.08 -7.75 -2.94
C SER A 88 -17.17 -6.51 -2.89
N ALA A 89 -17.13 -5.81 -1.75
CA ALA A 89 -16.21 -4.71 -1.47
C ALA A 89 -14.89 -5.15 -0.79
N THR A 90 -14.60 -6.46 -0.69
CA THR A 90 -13.22 -6.89 -0.41
C THR A 90 -12.30 -6.18 -1.40
N PRO A 91 -11.16 -5.62 -0.96
CA PRO A 91 -10.19 -5.04 -1.87
C PRO A 91 -9.96 -6.07 -2.95
N PHE A 92 -10.25 -5.71 -4.20
CA PHE A 92 -9.99 -6.47 -5.41
C PHE A 92 -8.75 -7.34 -5.17
N GLU A 93 -8.94 -8.62 -4.84
CA GLU A 93 -7.86 -9.60 -4.90
C GLU A 93 -7.57 -9.68 -6.39
N MET A 94 -6.71 -8.77 -6.85
CA MET A 94 -6.05 -8.90 -8.12
C MET A 94 -5.20 -10.14 -7.95
N GLU A 95 -5.74 -11.30 -8.28
CA GLU A 95 -4.94 -12.45 -8.67
C GLU A 95 -4.10 -11.96 -9.83
N PHE A 96 -2.89 -11.48 -9.52
CA PHE A 96 -1.85 -11.36 -10.51
C PHE A 96 -1.55 -12.81 -10.90
N GLU A 97 -2.08 -13.24 -12.05
CA GLU A 97 -1.49 -14.38 -12.74
C GLU A 97 -0.02 -14.03 -12.90
N GLU A 98 0.85 -14.75 -12.18
CA GLU A 98 2.29 -14.68 -12.37
C GLU A 98 2.56 -15.10 -13.81
N GLU A 99 2.60 -14.14 -14.73
CA GLU A 99 3.10 -14.39 -16.06
C GLU A 99 4.59 -14.69 -15.87
N ASP A 100 4.92 -15.98 -15.93
CA ASP A 100 6.27 -16.52 -15.82
C ASP A 100 7.21 -15.77 -16.77
N LEU A 101 7.85 -14.72 -16.26
CA LEU A 101 9.02 -14.13 -16.89
C LEU A 101 10.10 -15.20 -16.83
N ASN A 102 10.15 -16.00 -17.89
CA ASN A 102 11.21 -16.94 -18.18
C ASN A 102 12.51 -16.15 -18.36
N VAL A 103 13.14 -15.83 -17.23
CA VAL A 103 14.52 -15.37 -17.18
C VAL A 103 15.34 -16.58 -17.57
N ASN A 104 15.57 -16.70 -18.88
CA ASN A 104 16.62 -17.57 -19.40
C ASN A 104 17.87 -17.33 -18.57
N LYS A 105 18.29 -18.39 -17.89
CA LYS A 105 19.49 -18.48 -17.09
C LYS A 105 20.68 -18.03 -17.96
N VAL A 106 21.09 -16.77 -17.82
CA VAL A 106 22.34 -16.29 -18.39
C VAL A 106 23.45 -16.85 -17.50
N GLU A 107 23.98 -18.01 -17.90
CA GLU A 107 25.28 -18.48 -17.42
C GLU A 107 26.33 -17.50 -17.98
N LEU A 108 26.92 -16.69 -17.09
CA LEU A 108 28.05 -15.83 -17.41
C LEU A 108 29.31 -16.68 -17.33
N ASP A 109 29.94 -16.92 -18.47
CA ASP A 109 31.32 -17.37 -18.56
C ASP A 109 32.27 -16.16 -18.40
N GLU A 110 33.30 -16.30 -17.56
CA GLU A 110 34.21 -15.21 -17.17
C GLU A 110 35.20 -14.75 -18.27
N GLU A 111 35.08 -15.24 -19.50
CA GLU A 111 36.02 -14.92 -20.58
C GLU A 111 35.31 -14.37 -21.81
N THR A 112 35.00 -13.06 -21.83
CA THR A 112 35.12 -12.19 -23.04
C THR A 112 34.67 -10.75 -22.75
N LEU A 113 35.43 -10.06 -21.90
CA LEU A 113 35.39 -8.59 -21.84
C LEU A 113 36.29 -8.02 -22.94
N SER A 114 35.75 -7.91 -24.15
CA SER A 114 36.31 -7.05 -25.20
C SER A 114 35.21 -6.56 -26.15
N LEU A 115 34.79 -5.32 -25.87
CA LEU A 115 34.45 -4.29 -26.86
C LEU A 115 33.51 -4.70 -28.01
N LYS A 116 32.23 -4.37 -27.85
CA LYS A 116 31.42 -3.71 -28.89
C LYS A 116 30.24 -2.97 -28.26
N ILE A 117 30.49 -1.72 -27.92
CA ILE A 117 29.44 -0.72 -27.70
C ILE A 117 28.85 -0.40 -29.07
N LEU A 118 27.56 -0.67 -29.26
CA LEU A 118 26.70 0.10 -30.15
C LEU A 118 25.34 0.33 -29.47
N PRO A 119 24.81 1.57 -29.48
CA PRO A 119 23.57 1.90 -28.81
C PRO A 119 22.39 1.59 -29.75
N LYS A 120 21.55 0.62 -29.40
CA LYS A 120 20.17 0.63 -29.87
C LYS A 120 19.30 1.27 -28.79
N LEU A 121 19.11 2.57 -28.96
CA LEU A 121 17.97 3.32 -28.44
C LEU A 121 16.68 2.56 -28.82
N ILE A 122 16.11 1.86 -27.85
CA ILE A 122 14.68 1.52 -27.89
C ILE A 122 13.98 2.61 -27.11
N SER A 123 13.36 3.53 -27.85
CA SER A 123 12.45 4.53 -27.31
C SER A 123 11.21 3.84 -26.76
N PHE A 124 11.20 3.55 -25.46
CA PHE A 124 9.95 3.43 -24.72
C PHE A 124 9.53 4.83 -24.27
N LYS A 125 8.38 5.30 -24.74
CA LYS A 125 7.73 6.49 -24.17
C LYS A 125 7.46 6.22 -22.69
N GLY A 126 8.22 6.88 -21.81
CA GLY A 126 7.74 7.28 -20.49
C GLY A 126 8.30 6.62 -19.25
N VAL A 127 9.33 5.75 -19.31
CA VAL A 127 9.99 5.23 -18.08
C VAL A 127 11.49 5.12 -18.28
N THR A 128 12.25 5.93 -17.53
CA THR A 128 13.70 5.73 -17.34
C THR A 128 13.93 4.87 -16.10
N LEU A 129 14.28 3.59 -16.30
CA LEU A 129 14.84 2.74 -15.26
C LEU A 129 16.34 3.00 -15.18
N GLY A 130 16.79 3.63 -14.09
CA GLY A 130 18.20 3.70 -13.74
C GLY A 130 18.57 2.54 -12.84
N ALA A 131 19.16 1.47 -13.39
CA ALA A 131 19.84 0.45 -12.60
C ALA A 131 21.26 0.93 -12.30
N ALA A 132 21.58 1.16 -11.02
CA ALA A 132 22.95 1.34 -10.58
C ALA A 132 23.55 -0.06 -10.30
N SER A 133 24.52 -0.49 -11.10
CA SER A 133 25.31 -1.68 -10.81
C SER A 133 26.36 -1.34 -9.74
N GLN A 134 26.50 -2.23 -8.75
CA GLN A 134 27.57 -2.18 -7.76
C GLN A 134 28.35 -3.48 -7.86
N GLU A 135 29.61 -3.39 -8.27
CA GLU A 135 30.56 -4.48 -8.14
C GLU A 135 31.87 -3.95 -7.55
N GLN A 136 32.52 -4.81 -6.77
CA GLN A 136 33.75 -4.65 -6.00
C GLN A 136 33.60 -4.15 -4.55
N LEU A 137 33.35 -5.10 -3.64
CA LEU A 137 34.32 -5.42 -2.57
C LEU A 137 34.05 -6.81 -1.98
N LEU A 138 34.85 -7.80 -2.37
CA LEU A 138 35.05 -9.03 -1.61
C LEU A 138 36.51 -9.07 -1.18
N THR A 139 36.75 -8.96 0.13
CA THR A 139 37.48 -9.95 0.92
C THR A 139 37.53 -9.49 2.38
N SER A 140 36.81 -10.21 3.25
CA SER A 140 37.33 -10.72 4.54
C SER A 140 36.21 -10.94 5.59
N LYS A 141 35.96 -12.23 5.83
CA LYS A 141 35.47 -12.91 7.04
C LYS A 141 34.46 -12.24 7.99
N ARG A 142 33.30 -12.92 8.07
CA ARG A 142 32.45 -13.23 9.24
C ARG A 142 31.97 -12.03 10.09
N ASN A 143 30.72 -11.62 9.90
CA ASN A 143 29.64 -11.84 10.87
C ASN A 143 28.30 -11.25 10.37
N CYS A 144 27.23 -11.90 10.84
CA CYS A 144 25.82 -11.73 10.50
C CYS A 144 25.34 -10.27 10.44
N ILE A 145 24.92 -9.79 9.26
CA ILE A 145 24.04 -8.62 9.12
C ILE A 145 23.06 -8.92 7.99
N ILE A 146 21.77 -8.86 8.31
CA ILE A 146 20.64 -9.02 7.38
C ILE A 146 20.80 -8.00 6.26
N ARG A 147 21.13 -8.46 5.05
CA ARG A 147 21.10 -7.65 3.83
C ARG A 147 19.65 -7.50 3.39
N SER A 148 18.94 -6.53 3.96
CA SER A 148 17.63 -6.13 3.46
C SER A 148 17.83 -5.35 2.16
N LEU A 149 17.48 -5.96 1.03
CA LEU A 149 17.32 -5.24 -0.23
C LEU A 149 16.02 -4.44 -0.16
N VAL A 150 16.09 -3.15 -0.47
CA VAL A 150 14.93 -2.27 -0.59
C VAL A 150 14.82 -1.86 -2.04
N PHE A 151 13.70 -2.19 -2.68
CA PHE A 151 13.38 -1.68 -4.01
C PHE A 151 12.45 -0.48 -3.87
N VAL A 152 12.84 0.64 -4.49
CA VAL A 152 12.03 1.86 -4.57
C VAL A 152 11.51 1.97 -5.99
N ILE A 153 10.20 1.84 -6.17
CA ILE A 153 9.56 1.93 -7.48
C ILE A 153 8.65 3.16 -7.49
N MET A 154 8.88 4.06 -8.46
CA MET A 154 8.08 5.26 -8.68
C MET A 154 7.11 5.01 -9.84
N ILE A 155 5.81 4.89 -9.55
CA ILE A 155 4.76 4.78 -10.58
C ILE A 155 3.67 5.80 -10.24
N SER A 156 3.29 6.63 -11.21
CA SER A 156 2.11 7.52 -11.14
C SER A 156 1.97 8.33 -9.84
N ASN A 157 3.04 8.98 -9.39
CA ASN A 157 3.12 9.80 -8.16
C ASN A 157 3.09 9.05 -6.83
N CYS A 158 3.24 7.72 -6.84
CA CYS A 158 3.39 6.91 -5.64
C CYS A 158 4.81 6.34 -5.55
N VAL A 159 5.40 6.39 -4.35
CA VAL A 159 6.64 5.70 -4.01
C VAL A 159 6.27 4.37 -3.37
N HIS A 160 6.56 3.26 -4.05
CA HIS A 160 6.40 1.92 -3.50
C HIS A 160 7.73 1.46 -2.90
N LEU A 161 7.73 1.22 -1.60
CA LEU A 161 8.86 0.62 -0.88
C LEU A 161 8.56 -0.86 -0.68
N ILE A 162 9.32 -1.72 -1.35
CA ILE A 162 9.18 -3.17 -1.19
C ILE A 162 10.32 -3.64 -0.29
N LEU A 163 9.96 -4.08 0.92
CA LEU A 163 10.87 -4.72 1.85
C LEU A 163 10.71 -6.24 1.71
N LYS A 164 11.83 -6.96 1.58
CA LYS A 164 11.81 -8.42 1.43
C LYS A 164 11.28 -9.08 2.69
N GLY A 165 10.02 -9.52 2.67
CA GLY A 165 9.39 -10.30 3.74
C GLY A 165 7.99 -9.83 4.14
N ASP A 166 7.66 -8.54 3.93
CA ASP A 166 6.36 -7.97 4.25
C ASP A 166 6.04 -6.86 3.22
N THR A 167 4.93 -7.01 2.49
CA THR A 167 4.47 -6.03 1.51
C THR A 167 3.75 -4.88 2.21
N SER A 168 4.47 -4.05 2.97
CA SER A 168 3.89 -2.83 3.54
C SER A 168 3.86 -1.73 2.47
N VAL A 169 2.71 -1.53 1.84
CA VAL A 169 2.49 -0.44 0.88
C VAL A 169 2.20 0.85 1.65
N PHE A 170 3.16 1.77 1.68
CA PHE A 170 2.95 3.11 2.22
C PHE A 170 2.54 4.07 1.10
N PHE A 171 1.29 4.51 1.12
CA PHE A 171 0.82 5.59 0.24
C PHE A 171 1.22 6.94 0.85
N TYR A 172 2.36 7.47 0.43
CA TYR A 172 2.73 8.83 0.78
C TYR A 172 2.25 9.77 -0.34
N TYR A 173 1.09 10.42 -0.15
CA TYR A 173 0.66 11.55 -0.97
C TYR A 173 1.55 12.77 -0.66
N SER A 174 2.79 12.72 -1.11
CA SER A 174 3.63 13.90 -1.14
C SER A 174 3.19 14.72 -2.35
N SER A 175 2.91 16.01 -2.15
CA SER A 175 3.08 16.98 -3.23
C SER A 175 4.46 16.75 -3.87
N TYR A 176 4.62 16.94 -5.18
CA TYR A 176 5.91 16.74 -5.89
C TYR A 176 7.12 17.37 -5.15
N ILE A 177 6.86 18.41 -4.35
CA ILE A 177 7.80 19.06 -3.45
C ILE A 177 8.46 18.10 -2.46
N GLY A 178 7.72 17.22 -1.77
CA GLY A 178 8.32 16.33 -0.77
C GLY A 178 9.14 15.18 -1.38
N VAL A 179 8.75 14.66 -2.55
CA VAL A 179 9.60 13.72 -3.32
C VAL A 179 10.88 14.42 -3.77
N PHE A 180 10.78 15.67 -4.21
CA PHE A 180 11.93 16.47 -4.60
C PHE A 180 12.87 16.75 -3.42
N ILE A 181 12.32 17.06 -2.24
CA ILE A 181 13.10 17.24 -1.00
C ILE A 181 13.83 15.94 -0.62
N LEU A 182 13.14 14.79 -0.66
CA LEU A 182 13.76 13.48 -0.38
C LEU A 182 14.89 13.15 -1.36
N MET A 183 14.70 13.43 -2.66
CA MET A 183 15.76 13.27 -3.65
C MET A 183 16.96 14.18 -3.38
N LEU A 184 16.74 15.46 -3.05
CA LEU A 184 17.82 16.37 -2.71
C LEU A 184 18.59 15.92 -1.47
N LEU A 185 17.91 15.43 -0.44
CA LEU A 185 18.55 14.90 0.77
C LEU A 185 19.42 13.67 0.46
N LEU A 186 18.95 12.76 -0.39
CA LEU A 186 19.74 11.62 -0.85
C LEU A 186 20.99 12.05 -1.63
N ILE A 187 20.86 13.02 -2.54
CA ILE A 187 22.00 13.56 -3.30
C ILE A 187 23.04 14.17 -2.36
N VAL A 188 22.60 14.94 -1.36
CA VAL A 188 23.50 15.55 -0.36
C VAL A 188 24.23 14.46 0.43
N GLN A 189 23.54 13.40 0.87
CA GLN A 189 24.18 12.30 1.58
C GLN A 189 25.21 11.57 0.72
N ILE A 190 24.87 11.23 -0.53
CA ILE A 190 25.81 10.58 -1.45
C ILE A 190 27.03 11.46 -1.71
N THR A 191 26.83 12.77 -1.90
CA THR A 191 27.93 13.73 -2.13
C THR A 191 28.82 13.85 -0.89
N MET A 192 28.25 13.88 0.30
CA MET A 192 29.00 13.83 1.56
C MET A 192 29.83 12.56 1.68
N PHE A 193 29.25 11.38 1.44
CA PHE A 193 29.96 10.11 1.53
C PHE A 193 31.10 10.01 0.52
N THR A 194 30.89 10.46 -0.73
CA THR A 194 31.94 10.47 -1.76
C THR A 194 33.08 11.44 -1.40
N CYS A 195 32.77 12.63 -0.87
CA CYS A 195 33.77 13.56 -0.37
C CYS A 195 34.57 13.00 0.81
N ILE A 196 33.92 12.35 1.78
CA ILE A 196 34.58 11.70 2.93
C ILE A 196 35.51 10.58 2.43
N LYS A 197 35.03 9.72 1.53
CA LYS A 197 35.83 8.62 0.96
C LYS A 197 37.06 9.14 0.22
N LYS A 198 36.92 10.22 -0.57
CA LYS A 198 38.05 10.87 -1.26
C LYS A 198 39.07 11.46 -0.28
N ARG A 199 38.60 12.04 0.83
CA ARG A 199 39.47 12.62 1.85
C ARG A 199 40.22 11.55 2.65
N LEU A 200 39.58 10.41 2.93
CA LEU A 200 40.23 9.25 3.58
C LEU A 200 41.31 8.64 2.69
N HIS A 201 41.05 8.48 1.39
CA HIS A 201 42.05 7.94 0.45
C HIS A 201 43.30 8.83 0.33
N ASN A 202 43.16 10.15 0.46
CA ASN A 202 44.29 11.09 0.43
C ASN A 202 45.10 11.14 1.74
N TRP A 203 44.67 10.48 2.82
CA TRP A 203 45.42 10.40 4.08
C TRP A 203 46.32 9.17 4.18
N GLU A 204 46.07 8.16 3.35
CA GLU A 204 46.86 6.91 3.32
C GLU A 204 48.00 6.96 2.28
N SER A 205 48.09 8.04 1.49
CA SER A 205 49.14 8.32 0.49
C SER A 205 50.07 9.43 0.96
#